data_AF-A0A649UB82-F1
#
_entry.id   AF-A0A649UB82-F1
#
_cell.length_a   1.000
_cell.length_b   1.000
_cell.length_c   1.000
_cell.angle_alpha   90.00
_cell.angle_beta   90.00
_cell.angle_gamma   90.00
#
_symmetry.space_group_name_H-M   'P 1'
#
loop_
_entity.id
_entity.type
_entity.pdbx_description
1 polymer ?
#
loop_
_entity_poly.entity_id
_entity_poly.type
_entity_poly.pdbx_seq_one_letter_code
_entity_poly.pdbx_strand_id
1 'polypeptide(L)'
;MNILLENSIGVFFWWHLFILYFFSFRFLNFLISIEVILAITFLFFSFFSGLGEMSFLLVLLSLIACGVAVGLSVLVSWMRFFDKNVFALNSVSMLH
;
A
#
# COMPACT_ATOMS: atom_id res chain seq x y z
N MET A 1 -10.71 -17.94 -24.99
CA MET A 1 -10.54 -17.82 -23.53
C MET A 1 -9.46 -16.78 -23.15
N ASN A 2 -8.37 -16.62 -23.92
CA ASN A 2 -7.34 -15.61 -23.64
C ASN A 2 -7.79 -14.14 -23.71
N ILE A 3 -8.63 -13.76 -24.68
CA ILE A 3 -8.97 -12.34 -24.93
C ILE A 3 -9.80 -11.73 -23.78
N LEU A 4 -10.66 -12.54 -23.13
CA LEU A 4 -11.43 -12.10 -21.97
C LEU A 4 -10.55 -11.96 -20.71
N LEU A 5 -9.56 -12.84 -20.56
CA LEU A 5 -8.60 -12.76 -19.45
C LEU A 5 -7.70 -11.52 -19.59
N GLU A 6 -7.21 -11.26 -20.81
CA GLU A 6 -6.33 -10.13 -21.11
C GLU A 6 -7.04 -8.78 -20.89
N ASN A 7 -8.29 -8.65 -21.34
CA ASN A 7 -9.12 -7.47 -21.06
C ASN A 7 -9.44 -7.32 -19.56
N SER A 8 -9.68 -8.42 -18.84
CA SER A 8 -9.95 -8.38 -17.40
C SER A 8 -8.74 -7.87 -16.60
N ILE A 9 -7.51 -8.25 -17.00
CA ILE A 9 -6.28 -7.82 -16.35
C ILE A 9 -6.03 -6.32 -16.60
N GLY A 10 -6.29 -5.86 -17.83
CA GLY A 10 -6.19 -4.44 -18.17
C GLY A 10 -7.10 -3.55 -17.32
N VAL A 11 -8.39 -3.88 -17.25
CA VAL A 11 -9.37 -3.10 -16.46
C VAL A 11 -9.01 -3.11 -14.97
N PHE A 12 -8.56 -4.25 -14.45
CA PHE A 12 -8.11 -4.38 -13.06
C PHE A 12 -6.92 -3.46 -12.74
N PHE A 13 -5.94 -3.40 -13.65
CA PHE A 13 -4.76 -2.54 -13.49
C PHE A 13 -5.11 -1.04 -13.52
N TRP A 14 -5.98 -0.62 -14.44
CA TRP A 14 -6.44 0.77 -14.53
C TRP A 14 -7.21 1.21 -13.28
N TRP A 15 -8.02 0.31 -12.70
CA TRP A 15 -8.74 0.57 -11.46
C TRP A 15 -7.79 0.81 -10.27
N HIS A 16 -6.71 0.02 -10.18
CA HIS A 16 -5.69 0.19 -9.14
C HIS A 16 -4.93 1.51 -9.25
N LEU A 17 -4.52 1.91 -10.47
CA LEU A 17 -3.88 3.21 -10.71
C LEU A 17 -4.78 4.38 -10.31
N PHE A 18 -6.08 4.29 -10.60
CA PHE A 18 -7.04 5.32 -10.26
C PHE A 18 -7.19 5.50 -8.74
N ILE A 19 -7.28 4.39 -7.98
CA ILE A 19 -7.35 4.42 -6.51
C ILE A 19 -6.07 5.05 -5.93
N LEU A 20 -4.89 4.66 -6.41
CA LEU A 20 -3.62 5.21 -5.92
C LEU A 20 -3.54 6.72 -6.14
N TYR A 21 -4.00 7.20 -7.29
CA TYR A 21 -4.03 8.62 -7.61
C TYR A 21 -4.93 9.41 -6.65
N PHE A 22 -6.11 8.87 -6.32
CA PHE A 22 -7.10 9.57 -5.50
C PHE A 22 -6.70 9.66 -4.02
N PHE A 23 -6.03 8.65 -3.47
CA PHE A 23 -5.66 8.59 -2.05
C PHE A 23 -4.26 9.15 -1.73
N SER A 24 -3.54 9.65 -2.73
CA SER A 24 -2.15 10.13 -2.60
C SER A 24 -1.97 11.32 -1.63
N PHE A 25 -3.04 12.10 -1.35
CA PHE A 25 -2.97 13.31 -0.52
C PHE A 25 -2.70 13.06 0.97
N ARG A 26 -2.94 11.85 1.49
CA ARG A 26 -2.60 11.48 2.88
C ARG A 26 -1.77 10.22 2.84
N PHE A 27 -0.51 10.30 3.27
CA PHE A 27 0.44 9.17 3.23
C PHE A 27 -0.10 7.91 3.90
N LEU A 28 -0.84 8.04 5.02
CA LEU A 28 -1.51 6.91 5.68
C LEU A 28 -2.56 6.26 4.76
N ASN A 29 -3.42 7.06 4.12
CA ASN A 29 -4.43 6.53 3.19
C ASN A 29 -3.77 5.90 1.97
N PHE A 30 -2.70 6.48 1.46
CA PHE A 30 -1.93 5.89 0.37
C PHE A 30 -1.37 4.51 0.74
N LEU A 31 -0.81 4.36 1.94
CA LEU A 31 -0.31 3.08 2.45
C LEU A 31 -1.42 2.03 2.58
N ILE A 32 -2.56 2.42 3.16
CA ILE A 32 -3.73 1.54 3.32
C ILE A 32 -4.29 1.15 1.94
N SER A 33 -4.36 2.09 0.99
CA SER A 33 -4.81 1.80 -0.37
C SER A 33 -3.88 0.80 -1.07
N ILE A 34 -2.56 0.95 -0.94
CA ILE A 34 -1.60 -0.04 -1.47
C ILE A 34 -1.86 -1.43 -0.86
N GLU A 35 -2.07 -1.51 0.44
CA GLU A 35 -2.31 -2.77 1.14
C GLU A 35 -3.58 -3.47 0.63
N VAL A 36 -4.68 -2.74 0.51
CA VAL A 36 -5.95 -3.26 -0.02
C VAL A 36 -5.78 -3.74 -1.46
N ILE A 37 -5.07 -2.99 -2.30
CA ILE A 37 -4.77 -3.36 -3.69
C ILE A 37 -3.99 -4.68 -3.76
N LEU A 38 -2.95 -4.82 -2.95
CA LEU A 38 -2.12 -6.02 -2.89
C LEU A 38 -2.89 -7.22 -2.34
N ALA A 39 -3.76 -7.03 -1.35
CA ALA A 39 -4.62 -8.07 -0.80
C ALA A 39 -5.65 -8.57 -1.84
N ILE A 40 -6.28 -7.67 -2.59
CA ILE A 40 -7.20 -8.04 -3.68
C ILE A 40 -6.44 -8.79 -4.77
N THR A 41 -5.22 -8.34 -5.12
CA THR A 41 -4.36 -9.02 -6.09
C THR A 41 -4.01 -10.43 -5.61
N PHE A 42 -3.66 -10.61 -4.33
CA PHE A 42 -3.41 -11.92 -3.73
C PHE A 42 -4.63 -12.84 -3.80
N LEU A 43 -5.82 -12.35 -3.46
CA LEU A 43 -7.06 -13.14 -3.55
C LEU A 43 -7.38 -13.52 -5.00
N PHE A 44 -7.16 -12.62 -5.94
CA PHE A 44 -7.32 -12.88 -7.36
C PHE A 44 -6.37 -13.99 -7.81
N PHE A 45 -5.06 -13.87 -7.53
CA PHE A 45 -4.09 -14.92 -7.83
C PHE A 45 -4.41 -16.24 -7.13
N SER A 46 -4.88 -16.21 -5.88
CA SER A 46 -5.28 -17.41 -5.13
C SER A 46 -6.45 -18.15 -5.78
N PHE A 47 -7.36 -17.42 -6.45
CA PHE A 47 -8.52 -18.01 -7.11
C PHE A 47 -8.13 -18.68 -8.44
N PHE A 48 -7.17 -18.10 -9.17
CA PHE A 48 -6.70 -18.65 -10.46
C PHE A 48 -5.59 -19.70 -10.32
N SER A 49 -4.82 -19.66 -9.22
CA SER A 49 -3.75 -20.62 -8.95
C SER A 49 -4.33 -21.94 -8.45
N GLY A 50 -4.17 -23.02 -9.23
CA GLY A 50 -4.42 -24.38 -8.74
C GLY A 50 -3.42 -24.80 -7.64
N LEU A 51 -3.63 -25.98 -7.04
CA LEU A 51 -2.84 -26.51 -5.91
C LEU A 51 -1.31 -26.50 -6.10
N GLY A 52 -0.81 -26.38 -7.34
CA GLY A 52 0.61 -26.41 -7.67
C GLY A 52 1.41 -25.12 -7.41
N GLU A 53 0.77 -23.95 -7.30
CA GLU A 53 1.48 -22.65 -7.26
C GLU A 53 1.46 -21.95 -5.88
N MET A 54 1.05 -22.66 -4.83
CA MET A 54 0.91 -22.11 -3.47
C MET A 54 2.21 -21.50 -2.91
N SER A 55 3.37 -22.03 -3.29
CA SER A 55 4.68 -21.51 -2.88
C SER A 55 4.97 -20.12 -3.44
N PHE A 56 4.55 -19.83 -4.68
CA PHE A 56 4.66 -18.48 -5.25
C PHE A 56 3.77 -17.49 -4.51
N LEU A 57 2.54 -17.91 -4.17
CA LEU A 57 1.60 -17.10 -3.39
C LEU A 57 2.15 -16.71 -2.01
N LEU A 58 2.80 -17.66 -1.32
CA LEU A 58 3.41 -17.41 -0.02
C LEU A 58 4.59 -16.43 -0.10
N VAL A 59 5.43 -16.54 -1.13
CA VAL A 59 6.52 -15.58 -1.37
C VAL A 59 5.96 -14.20 -1.64
N LEU A 60 4.93 -14.09 -2.49
CA LEU A 60 4.25 -12.83 -2.77
C LEU A 60 3.69 -12.19 -1.50
N LEU A 61 3.01 -12.97 -0.66
CA LEU A 61 2.46 -12.50 0.62
C LEU A 61 3.56 -11.99 1.57
N SER A 62 4.69 -12.68 1.64
CA SER A 62 5.82 -12.26 2.49
C SER A 62 6.44 -10.92 2.03
N LEU A 63 6.55 -10.70 0.72
CA LEU A 63 7.03 -9.44 0.16
C LEU A 63 6.06 -8.29 0.44
N ILE A 64 4.76 -8.54 0.31
CA ILE A 64 3.71 -7.57 0.65
C ILE A 64 3.81 -7.17 2.13
N ALA A 65 3.85 -8.15 3.03
CA ALA A 65 3.95 -7.90 4.47
C ALA A 65 5.22 -7.10 4.83
N CYS A 66 6.35 -7.40 4.19
CA CYS A 66 7.59 -6.67 4.37
C CYS A 66 7.48 -5.21 3.89
N GLY A 67 6.94 -4.98 2.69
CA GLY A 67 6.74 -3.64 2.15
C GLY A 67 5.85 -2.76 3.03
N VAL A 68 4.76 -3.34 3.57
CA VAL A 68 3.85 -2.66 4.50
C VAL A 68 4.57 -2.30 5.80
N ALA A 69 5.34 -3.23 6.37
CA ALA A 69 6.11 -2.97 7.60
C ALA A 69 7.12 -1.82 7.42
N VAL A 70 7.83 -1.79 6.28
CA VAL A 70 8.75 -0.69 5.95
C VAL A 70 7.99 0.63 5.79
N GLY A 71 6.90 0.64 5.03
CA GLY A 71 6.09 1.85 4.80
C GLY A 71 5.51 2.42 6.10
N LEU A 72 5.02 1.57 7.00
CA LEU A 72 4.57 1.96 8.33
C LEU A 72 5.71 2.52 9.19
N SER A 73 6.90 1.90 9.15
CA SER A 73 8.07 2.40 9.89
C SER A 73 8.48 3.81 9.45
N VAL A 74 8.45 4.07 8.14
CA VAL A 74 8.75 5.38 7.56
C VAL A 74 7.69 6.40 7.98
N LEU A 75 6.41 6.02 7.91
CA LEU A 75 5.31 6.89 8.35
C LEU A 75 5.43 7.26 9.83
N VAL A 76 5.73 6.31 10.70
CA VAL A 76 5.92 6.56 12.14
C VAL A 76 7.11 7.48 12.37
N SER A 77 8.21 7.28 11.64
CA SER A 77 9.39 8.15 11.72
C SER A 77 9.05 9.57 11.27
N TRP A 78 8.33 9.72 10.17
CA TRP A 78 7.85 11.00 9.64
C TRP A 78 6.96 11.74 10.64
N MET A 79 5.97 11.04 11.22
CA MET A 79 5.07 11.61 12.24
C MET A 79 5.85 12.13 13.45
N ARG A 80 6.87 11.39 13.92
CA ARG A 80 7.74 11.82 15.03
C ARG A 80 8.57 13.07 14.70
N PHE A 81 9.01 13.24 13.46
CA PHE A 81 9.71 14.45 13.04
C PHE A 81 8.78 15.67 13.03
N PHE A 82 7.55 15.51 12.53
CA PHE A 82 6.57 16.60 12.53
C PHE A 82 6.20 17.03 13.95
N ASP A 83 5.97 16.09 14.85
CA ASP A 83 5.57 16.39 16.23
C ASP A 83 6.67 17.18 16.98
N LYS A 84 7.94 16.77 16.83
CA LYS A 84 9.09 17.48 17.41
C LYS A 84 9.23 18.91 16.90
N ASN A 85 8.99 19.14 15.61
CA ASN A 85 9.08 20.46 15.00
C ASN A 85 7.97 21.41 15.50
N VAL A 86 6.76 20.88 15.72
CA VAL A 86 5.63 21.67 16.26
C VAL A 86 5.90 22.08 17.72
N PHE A 87 6.41 21.17 18.56
CA PHE A 87 6.78 21.49 19.94
C PHE A 87 7.89 22.55 20.03
N ALA A 88 8.91 22.45 19.17
CA ALA A 88 9.98 23.44 19.12
C ALA A 88 9.45 24.84 18.76
N LEU A 89 8.58 24.94 17.75
CA LEU A 89 7.99 26.22 17.32
C LEU A 89 7.15 26.88 18.43
N ASN A 90 6.32 26.11 19.13
CA ASN A 90 5.46 26.63 20.20
C ASN A 90 6.26 27.09 21.43
N SER A 91 7.41 26.48 21.70
CA SER A 91 8.29 26.92 22.79
C SER A 91 8.94 28.27 22.53
N VAL A 92 9.23 28.60 21.27
CA VAL A 92 9.80 29.89 20.86
C VAL A 92 8.75 30.99 20.95
N SER A 93 7.49 30.71 20.60
CA SER A 93 6.41 31.70 20.66
C SER A 93 5.96 32.07 22.08
N MET A 94 6.20 31.22 23.09
CA MET A 94 5.88 31.53 24.49
C MET A 94 7.01 32.30 25.22
N LEU A 95 8.18 32.43 24.59
CA LEU A 95 9.34 33.11 25.14
C LEU A 95 9.39 34.60 24.76
N HIS A 96 8.44 35.05 23.94
CA HIS A 96 8.35 36.40 23.38
C HIS A 96 7.00 37.05 23.74
#